data_AF-A0A6V8ICJ3-F1
#
_entry.id   AF-A0A6V8ICJ3-F1
#
_cell.length_a   1.000
_cell.length_b   1.000
_cell.length_c   1.000
_cell.angle_alpha   90.00
_cell.angle_beta   90.00
_cell.angle_gamma   90.00
#
_symmetry.space_group_name_H-M   'P 1'
#
loop_
_entity.id
_entity.type
_entity.pdbx_description
1 polymer ?
#
loop_
_entity_poly.entity_id
_entity_poly.type
_entity_poly.pdbx_seq_one_letter_code
_entity_poly.pdbx_strand_id
1 'polypeptide(L)'
;MSYRTDRRRRQLNGKGRPMTIRRPGQSGGVTMQGYAPPAQASQIVNGMGSAPFVCQVMADALASYGHPAKDDQVQDGPKTYTLTDATPVYDGPTLCGWTLIAAGGESHDDTGSLV
;
A
#
# COMPACT_ATOMS: atom_id res chain seq x y z
N MET A 1 13.82 -8.32 -18.78
CA MET A 1 13.27 -7.72 -17.54
C MET A 1 14.42 -7.04 -16.83
N SER A 2 14.22 -5.83 -16.34
CA SER A 2 15.30 -4.99 -15.81
C SER A 2 15.69 -5.35 -14.38
N TYR A 3 16.93 -5.05 -13.97
CA TYR A 3 17.44 -5.35 -12.62
C TYR A 3 16.60 -4.74 -11.47
N ARG A 4 16.04 -3.52 -11.61
CA ARG A 4 15.26 -2.91 -10.52
C ARG A 4 13.88 -3.56 -10.42
N THR A 5 13.24 -3.84 -11.55
CA THR A 5 11.98 -4.62 -11.61
C THR A 5 12.15 -5.99 -10.97
N ASP A 6 13.21 -6.73 -11.33
CA ASP A 6 13.50 -8.05 -10.76
C ASP A 6 13.76 -7.99 -9.25
N ARG A 7 14.54 -6.99 -8.79
CA ARG A 7 14.79 -6.79 -7.36
C ARG A 7 13.49 -6.50 -6.59
N ARG A 8 12.63 -5.61 -7.10
CA ARG A 8 11.35 -5.27 -6.47
C ARG A 8 10.43 -6.48 -6.41
N ARG A 9 10.35 -7.26 -7.50
CA ARG A 9 9.56 -8.49 -7.53
C ARG A 9 10.05 -9.52 -6.51
N ARG A 10 11.37 -9.74 -6.38
CA ARG A 10 11.93 -10.63 -5.35
C ARG A 10 11.59 -10.14 -3.94
N GLN A 11 11.64 -8.83 -3.69
CA GLN A 11 11.27 -8.25 -2.40
C GLN A 11 9.80 -8.48 -2.09
N LEU A 12 8.90 -8.23 -3.04
CA LEU A 12 7.46 -8.40 -2.85
C LEU A 12 7.08 -9.87 -2.67
N ASN A 13 7.75 -10.77 -3.38
CA ASN A 13 7.54 -12.21 -3.22
C ASN A 13 8.10 -12.74 -1.89
N GLY A 14 9.23 -12.21 -1.42
CA GLY A 14 9.88 -12.70 -0.20
C GLY A 14 9.39 -12.05 1.10
N LYS A 15 8.92 -10.81 1.04
CA LYS A 15 8.56 -10.00 2.23
C LYS A 15 7.21 -9.28 2.12
N GLY A 16 6.58 -9.33 0.96
CA GLY A 16 5.26 -8.74 0.78
C GLY A 16 4.18 -9.55 1.47
N ARG A 17 2.99 -8.96 1.54
CA ARG A 17 1.76 -9.57 2.05
C ARG A 17 0.56 -9.12 1.20
N PRO A 18 -0.52 -9.89 1.15
CA PRO A 18 -1.73 -9.47 0.47
C PRO A 18 -2.32 -8.22 1.16
N MET A 19 -2.67 -7.23 0.35
CA MET A 19 -3.36 -6.00 0.74
C MET A 19 -4.47 -5.73 -0.27
N THR A 20 -5.47 -4.93 0.09
CA THR A 20 -6.54 -4.56 -0.82
C THR A 20 -6.51 -3.06 -1.05
N ILE A 21 -6.46 -2.61 -2.31
CA ILE A 21 -6.68 -1.21 -2.65
C ILE A 21 -8.11 -1.03 -3.17
N ARG A 22 -8.79 0.03 -2.74
CA ARG A 22 -10.15 0.37 -3.20
C ARG A 22 -10.28 1.87 -3.40
N ARG A 23 -11.06 2.28 -4.40
CA ARG A 23 -11.43 3.68 -4.59
C ARG A 23 -12.74 3.97 -3.84
N PRO A 24 -12.84 5.04 -3.04
CA PRO A 24 -14.11 5.45 -2.45
C PRO A 24 -15.22 5.57 -3.51
N GLY A 25 -16.39 5.00 -3.22
CA GLY A 25 -17.52 5.00 -4.15
C GLY A 25 -17.47 3.92 -5.25
N GLN A 26 -16.39 3.13 -5.36
CA GLN A 26 -16.39 1.93 -6.21
C GLN A 26 -16.73 0.68 -5.40
N SER A 27 -17.58 -0.17 -5.97
CA SER A 27 -18.08 -1.38 -5.30
C SER A 27 -17.04 -2.49 -5.14
N GLY A 28 -15.81 -2.30 -5.65
CA GLY A 28 -14.77 -3.33 -5.66
C GLY A 28 -13.38 -2.79 -5.33
N GLY A 29 -12.61 -3.62 -4.62
CA GLY A 29 -11.17 -3.42 -4.42
C GLY A 29 -10.35 -4.46 -5.18
N VAL A 30 -9.07 -4.18 -5.39
CA VAL A 30 -8.11 -5.09 -6.02
C VAL A 30 -7.14 -5.59 -4.95
N THR A 31 -7.02 -6.91 -4.85
CA THR A 31 -5.99 -7.53 -4.01
C THR A 31 -4.64 -7.43 -4.69
N MET A 32 -3.65 -6.90 -3.97
CA MET A 32 -2.30 -6.66 -4.43
C MET A 32 -1.29 -7.25 -3.45
N GLN A 33 -0.17 -7.78 -3.97
CA GLN A 33 0.97 -8.15 -3.15
C GLN A 33 1.77 -6.89 -2.83
N GLY A 34 1.66 -6.40 -1.59
CA GLY A 34 2.30 -5.18 -1.13
C GLY A 34 3.39 -5.43 -0.10
N TYR A 35 4.48 -4.67 -0.18
CA TYR A 35 5.51 -4.62 0.86
C TYR A 35 5.47 -3.26 1.54
N ALA A 36 5.02 -3.24 2.80
CA ALA A 36 5.18 -2.10 3.67
C ALA A 36 6.33 -2.38 4.67
N PRO A 37 7.41 -1.58 4.64
CA PRO A 37 8.48 -1.68 5.62
C PRO A 37 7.93 -1.52 7.03
N PRO A 38 8.48 -2.24 8.03
CA PRO A 38 8.14 -1.99 9.43
C PRO A 38 8.46 -0.54 9.81
N ALA A 39 7.65 0.04 10.69
CA ALA A 39 7.90 1.38 11.24
C ALA A 39 9.32 1.43 11.81
N GLN A 40 10.10 2.44 11.42
CA GLN A 40 11.48 2.56 11.91
C GLN A 40 11.47 3.02 13.37
N ALA A 41 12.39 2.50 14.19
CA ALA A 41 12.46 2.82 15.62
C ALA A 41 12.53 4.33 15.92
N SER A 42 13.16 5.12 15.04
CA SER A 42 13.21 6.59 15.13
C SER A 42 11.84 7.29 15.00
N GLN A 43 10.89 6.64 14.32
CA GLN A 43 9.51 7.10 14.19
C GLN A 43 8.67 6.73 15.43
N ILE A 44 9.10 5.71 16.19
CA ILE A 44 8.44 5.26 17.43
C ILE A 44 8.85 6.14 18.62
N VAL A 45 10.12 6.56 18.69
CA VAL A 45 10.70 7.29 19.84
C VAL A 45 10.17 8.72 20.02
N ASN A 46 9.72 9.37 18.94
CA ASN A 46 9.34 10.78 18.99
C ASN A 46 7.88 11.05 19.44
N GLY A 47 7.07 10.03 19.73
CA GLY A 47 5.66 10.22 20.08
C GLY A 47 4.84 11.01 19.02
N MET A 48 5.41 11.21 17.83
CA MET A 48 4.83 12.02 16.75
C MET A 48 3.83 11.17 15.99
N GLY A 49 2.62 11.71 15.84
CA GLY A 49 1.45 11.04 15.28
C GLY A 49 1.74 10.30 13.98
N SER A 50 1.19 9.08 13.91
CA SER A 50 0.96 8.26 12.72
C SER A 50 2.08 8.38 11.67
N ALA A 51 3.18 7.64 11.86
CA ALA A 51 4.19 7.48 10.82
C ALA A 51 3.49 7.09 9.50
N PRO A 52 3.82 7.76 8.37
CA PRO A 52 3.13 7.48 7.11
C PRO A 52 3.31 6.02 6.73
N PHE A 53 2.21 5.37 6.37
CA PHE A 53 2.23 4.04 5.82
C PHE A 53 2.77 4.12 4.39
N VAL A 54 3.92 3.48 4.16
CA VAL A 54 4.52 3.40 2.82
C VAL A 54 4.42 1.97 2.33
N CYS A 55 3.70 1.75 1.24
CA CYS A 55 3.53 0.43 0.62
C CYS A 55 4.09 0.41 -0.79
N GLN A 56 4.91 -0.59 -1.09
CA GLN A 56 5.44 -0.84 -2.42
C GLN A 56 4.64 -1.95 -3.08
N VAL A 57 4.25 -1.76 -4.33
CA VAL A 57 3.53 -2.76 -5.13
C VAL A 57 4.12 -2.84 -6.54
N MET A 58 3.87 -3.95 -7.24
CA MET A 58 4.16 -4.07 -8.68
C MET A 58 3.05 -3.42 -9.51
N ALA A 59 3.38 -3.01 -10.74
CA ALA A 59 2.41 -2.39 -11.64
C ALA A 59 1.39 -3.40 -12.18
N ASP A 60 1.79 -4.65 -12.42
CA ASP A 60 0.92 -5.74 -12.86
C ASP A 60 -0.14 -6.10 -11.80
N ALA A 61 0.20 -6.00 -10.52
CA ALA A 61 -0.74 -6.17 -9.41
C ALA A 61 -1.87 -5.13 -9.39
N LEU A 62 -1.70 -3.99 -10.06
CA LEU A 62 -2.71 -2.93 -10.19
C LEU A 62 -3.29 -2.83 -11.60
N ALA A 63 -3.03 -3.78 -12.50
CA ALA A 63 -3.45 -3.67 -13.90
C ALA A 63 -4.96 -3.48 -14.07
N SER A 64 -5.78 -4.13 -13.25
CA SER A 64 -7.25 -3.98 -13.25
C SER A 64 -7.74 -2.76 -12.46
N TYR A 65 -6.91 -2.22 -11.57
CA TYR A 65 -7.22 -1.04 -10.76
C TYR A 65 -6.92 0.26 -11.52
N GLY A 66 -5.88 0.25 -12.35
CA GLY A 66 -5.34 1.43 -13.00
C GLY A 66 -4.39 2.20 -12.09
N HIS A 67 -4.41 3.53 -12.19
CA HIS A 67 -3.51 4.39 -11.45
C HIS A 67 -4.05 4.66 -10.04
N PRO A 68 -3.29 4.30 -8.98
CA PRO A 68 -3.61 4.71 -7.63
C PRO A 68 -3.51 6.23 -7.50
N ALA A 69 -4.42 6.79 -6.74
CA ALA A 69 -4.60 8.22 -6.58
C ALA A 69 -4.83 8.56 -5.10
N LYS A 70 -4.75 9.86 -4.81
CA LYS A 70 -5.16 10.40 -3.51
C LYS A 70 -6.59 9.97 -3.17
N ASP A 71 -6.83 9.74 -1.88
CA ASP A 71 -8.09 9.28 -1.28
C ASP A 71 -8.46 7.81 -1.57
N ASP A 72 -7.72 7.11 -2.43
CA ASP A 72 -7.81 5.65 -2.51
C ASP A 72 -7.45 5.04 -1.14
N GLN A 73 -8.08 3.92 -0.79
CA GLN A 73 -7.88 3.27 0.51
C GLN A 73 -7.11 1.98 0.34
N VAL A 74 -6.07 1.80 1.17
CA VAL A 74 -5.30 0.56 1.25
C VAL A 74 -5.60 -0.12 2.57
N GLN A 75 -6.12 -1.33 2.49
CA GLN A 75 -6.36 -2.21 3.63
C GLN A 75 -5.21 -3.21 3.77
N ASP A 76 -4.64 -3.25 4.97
CA ASP A 76 -3.57 -4.15 5.37
C ASP A 76 -4.03 -4.89 6.64
N GLY A 77 -4.65 -6.05 6.43
CA GLY A 77 -5.35 -6.79 7.49
C GLY A 77 -6.49 -5.93 8.11
N PRO A 78 -6.50 -5.72 9.44
CA PRO A 78 -7.55 -4.95 10.11
C PRO A 78 -7.39 -3.43 9.95
N LYS A 79 -6.24 -2.97 9.44
CA LYS A 79 -5.93 -1.54 9.34
C LYS A 79 -6.30 -1.01 7.96
N THR A 80 -6.99 0.12 7.93
CA THR A 80 -7.26 0.86 6.69
C THR A 80 -6.52 2.18 6.69
N TYR A 81 -5.81 2.46 5.60
CA TYR A 81 -5.07 3.68 5.37
C TYR A 81 -5.64 4.42 4.16
N THR A 82 -5.61 5.74 4.20
CA THR A 82 -6.03 6.59 3.07
C THR A 82 -4.80 7.12 2.35
N LEU A 83 -4.70 6.89 1.04
CA LEU A 83 -3.61 7.37 0.22
C LEU A 83 -3.59 8.90 0.24
N THR A 84 -2.44 9.43 0.63
CA THR A 84 -2.13 10.86 0.52
C THR A 84 -1.39 11.14 -0.77
N ASP A 85 -0.61 10.17 -1.27
CA ASP A 85 0.12 10.25 -2.52
C ASP A 85 0.43 8.85 -3.10
N ALA A 86 0.69 8.79 -4.40
CA ALA A 86 1.11 7.59 -5.10
C ALA A 86 2.16 7.90 -6.15
N THR A 87 3.39 7.46 -5.93
CA THR A 87 4.53 7.72 -6.82
C THR A 87 4.75 6.53 -7.76
N PRO A 88 4.72 6.73 -9.10
CA PRO A 88 5.10 5.68 -10.05
C PRO A 88 6.60 5.39 -9.96
N VAL A 89 6.96 4.12 -10.05
CA VAL A 89 8.35 3.65 -10.06
C VAL A 89 8.66 3.12 -11.45
N TYR A 90 9.63 3.72 -12.11
CA TYR A 90 10.05 3.35 -13.46
C TYR A 90 11.38 2.59 -13.45
N ASP A 91 11.50 1.65 -14.37
CA ASP A 91 12.75 1.02 -14.76
C ASP A 91 13.00 1.28 -16.25
N GLY A 92 13.79 2.32 -16.54
CA GLY A 92 13.84 2.91 -17.87
C GLY A 92 12.50 3.53 -18.26
N PRO A 93 11.97 3.29 -19.48
CA PRO A 93 10.65 3.79 -19.89
C PRO A 93 9.49 2.96 -19.34
N THR A 94 9.76 1.85 -18.63
CA THR A 94 8.74 0.88 -18.20
C THR A 94 8.27 1.16 -16.78
N LEU A 95 6.96 1.32 -16.59
CA LEU A 95 6.37 1.37 -15.24
C LEU A 95 6.51 -0.02 -14.58
N CYS A 96 7.26 -0.09 -13.49
CA CYS A 96 7.52 -1.35 -12.78
C CYS A 96 6.65 -1.52 -11.53
N GLY A 97 6.18 -0.42 -10.95
CA GLY A 97 5.39 -0.47 -9.73
C GLY A 97 5.01 0.91 -9.21
N TRP A 98 4.44 0.90 -8.02
CA TRP A 98 4.02 2.11 -7.31
C TRP A 98 4.55 2.09 -5.89
N THR A 99 4.91 3.27 -5.40
CA THR A 99 5.10 3.55 -3.98
C THR A 99 3.89 4.34 -3.51
N LEU A 100 3.05 3.68 -2.72
CA LEU A 100 1.84 4.23 -2.12
C LEU A 100 2.19 4.84 -0.78
N ILE A 101 1.80 6.09 -0.56
CA ILE A 101 1.99 6.81 0.69
C ILE A 101 0.61 7.08 1.25
N ALA A 102 0.38 6.64 2.49
CA ALA A 102 -0.91 6.71 3.13
C ALA A 102 -0.78 7.19 4.57
N ALA A 103 -1.86 7.77 5.08
CA ALA A 103 -1.98 8.16 6.48
C ALA A 103 -3.20 7.47 7.12
N GLY A 104 -3.24 7.46 8.45
CA GLY A 104 -4.29 6.80 9.23
C GLY A 104 -3.84 5.43 9.74
N GLY A 105 -4.67 4.41 9.53
CA GLY A 105 -4.48 3.08 10.12
C GLY A 105 -5.41 2.82 11.29
N GLU A 106 -6.63 3.37 11.25
CA GLU A 106 -7.68 3.00 12.18
C GLU A 106 -7.97 1.50 12.01
N SER A 107 -7.90 0.76 13.13
CA SER A 107 -8.42 -0.60 13.16
C SER A 107 -9.93 -0.51 13.01
N HIS A 108 -10.50 -1.16 12.00
CA HIS A 108 -11.93 -1.50 12.08
C HIS A 108 -12.03 -2.64 13.09
N ASP A 109 -12.23 -2.31 14.37
CA ASP A 109 -12.79 -3.25 15.32
C ASP A 109 -14.27 -3.40 14.97
N ASP A 110 -14.63 -4.44 14.21
CA ASP A 110 -16.02 -4.87 14.02
C ASP A 110 -16.63 -5.46 15.33
N THR A 111 -16.19 -4.99 16.50
CA THR A 111 -16.76 -5.31 17.82
C THR A 111 -17.64 -4.16 18.27
N GLY A 112 -18.69 -3.88 17.50
CA GLY A 112 -19.52 -2.71 17.73
C GLY A 112 -20.90 -2.81 17.12
N SER A 113 -21.67 -3.86 17.44
CA SER A 113 -23.13 -3.79 17.57
C SER A 113 -23.72 -5.16 17.93
N LEU A 114 -23.82 -5.45 19.22
CA LEU A 114 -24.89 -6.27 19.78
C LEU A 114 -25.51 -5.45 20.92
N VAL A 115 -26.43 -4.55 20.54
CA VAL A 115 -27.50 -4.07 21.42
C VAL A 115 -28.77 -4.81 21.07
#